data_AF-A0A935G0V8-F1
#
_entry.id   AF-A0A935G0V8-F1
#
_cell.length_a   1.000
_cell.length_b   1.000
_cell.length_c   1.000
_cell.angle_alpha   90.00
_cell.angle_beta   90.00
_cell.angle_gamma   90.00
#
_symmetry.space_group_name_H-M   'P 1'
#
loop_
_entity.id
_entity.type
_entity.pdbx_description
1 polymer ?
#
loop_
_entity_poly.entity_id
_entity_poly.type
_entity_poly.pdbx_seq_one_letter_code
_entity_poly.pdbx_strand_id
1 'polypeptide(L)'
;MSRILKLTFVLFGLLIVAACGYWYGIQRAQNAYREQFWNETFRREYKEAKHDFAIVQLLAENKTNNAFEIAQLRYYTRLMLASDIAANSSNPNLMKLLQLHLVEAQAFQKSHPYKFPTEKDQNEWETLVKSPR
;
A
#
# COMPACT_ATOMS: atom_id res chain seq x y z
N MET A 1 -0.44 48.77 21.46
CA MET A 1 0.11 47.44 21.13
C MET A 1 0.51 47.42 19.67
N SER A 2 1.79 47.20 19.35
CA SER A 2 2.32 47.23 17.98
C SER A 2 1.63 46.18 17.08
N ARG A 3 1.41 46.53 15.81
CA ARG A 3 0.84 45.65 14.78
C ARG A 3 1.62 44.33 14.65
N ILE A 4 2.94 44.41 14.82
CA ILE A 4 3.85 43.26 14.81
C ILE A 4 3.51 42.30 15.95
N LEU A 5 3.30 42.83 17.17
CA LEU A 5 2.97 42.01 18.34
C LEU A 5 1.65 41.24 18.13
N LYS A 6 0.63 41.89 17.56
CA LYS A 6 -0.66 41.26 17.24
C LYS A 6 -0.51 40.13 16.21
N LEU A 7 0.28 40.34 15.17
CA LEU A 7 0.57 39.33 14.14
C LEU A 7 1.31 38.12 14.74
N THR A 8 2.29 38.34 15.61
CA THR A 8 3.01 37.27 16.28
C THR A 8 2.08 36.41 17.15
N PHE A 9 1.17 37.04 17.90
CA PHE A 9 0.18 36.30 18.70
C PHE A 9 -0.77 35.45 17.84
N VAL A 10 -1.22 35.98 16.70
CA VAL A 10 -2.09 35.23 15.77
C VAL A 10 -1.35 34.04 15.18
N LEU A 11 -0.12 34.23 14.71
CA LEU A 11 0.70 33.15 14.15
C LEU A 11 0.99 32.07 15.20
N PHE A 12 1.28 32.46 16.43
CA PHE A 12 1.52 31.53 17.53
C PHE A 12 0.25 30.74 17.89
N GLY A 13 -0.91 31.39 17.92
CA GLY A 13 -2.19 30.72 18.12
C GLY A 13 -2.51 29.70 17.02
N LEU A 14 -2.25 30.05 15.75
CA LEU A 14 -2.45 29.13 14.61
C LEU A 14 -1.52 27.92 14.67
N LEU A 15 -0.26 28.11 15.08
CA LEU A 15 0.70 27.02 15.27
C LEU A 15 0.24 26.05 16.36
N ILE A 16 -0.28 26.55 17.48
CA ILE A 16 -0.82 25.70 18.56
C ILE A 16 -2.03 24.91 18.07
N VAL A 17 -2.98 25.56 17.39
CA VAL A 17 -4.18 24.88 16.87
C VAL A 17 -3.82 23.81 15.86
N ALA A 18 -2.87 24.07 14.96
CA ALA A 18 -2.38 23.09 14.00
C ALA A 18 -1.67 21.91 14.67
N ALA A 19 -0.78 22.17 15.64
CA ALA A 19 -0.07 21.12 16.36
C ALA A 19 -1.03 20.24 17.20
N CYS A 20 -1.98 20.86 17.89
CA CYS A 20 -3.02 20.14 18.63
C CYS A 20 -3.92 19.33 17.69
N GLY A 21 -4.35 19.90 16.56
CA GLY A 21 -5.15 19.19 15.56
C GLY A 21 -4.43 17.98 14.95
N TYR A 22 -3.14 18.13 14.64
CA TYR A 22 -2.30 17.04 14.15
C TYR A 22 -2.11 15.94 15.21
N TRP A 23 -1.76 16.32 16.45
CA TRP A 23 -1.58 15.36 17.54
C TRP A 23 -2.87 14.61 17.85
N TYR A 24 -3.99 15.32 17.98
CA TYR A 24 -5.29 14.71 18.27
C TYR A 24 -5.79 13.87 17.10
N GLY A 25 -5.49 14.28 15.87
CA GLY A 25 -5.78 13.51 14.65
C GLY A 25 -4.98 12.21 14.58
N ILE A 26 -3.67 12.26 14.86
CA ILE A 26 -2.82 11.06 14.95
C ILE A 26 -3.25 10.16 16.10
N GLN A 27 -3.51 10.72 17.28
CA GLN A 27 -3.90 9.95 18.45
C GLN A 27 -5.29 9.31 18.25
N ARG A 28 -6.24 10.02 17.61
CA ARG A 28 -7.51 9.43 17.18
C ARG A 28 -7.31 8.40 16.08
N ALA A 29 -6.42 8.59 15.13
CA ALA A 29 -6.13 7.59 14.10
C ALA A 29 -5.44 6.34 14.70
N GLN A 30 -4.55 6.50 15.68
CA GLN A 30 -3.97 5.38 16.43
C GLN A 30 -5.05 4.62 17.22
N ASN A 31 -5.95 5.33 17.89
CA ASN A 31 -7.04 4.73 18.65
C ASN A 31 -8.14 4.12 17.76
N ALA A 32 -8.42 4.72 16.60
CA ALA A 32 -9.46 4.27 15.67
C ALA A 32 -9.02 3.05 14.85
N TYR A 33 -7.74 2.98 14.48
CA TYR A 33 -7.22 1.88 13.68
C TYR A 33 -6.61 0.74 14.53
N ARG A 34 -6.46 0.91 15.86
CA ARG A 34 -5.78 -0.01 16.79
C ARG A 34 -4.28 -0.12 16.47
N GLU A 35 -3.40 0.02 17.46
CA GLU A 35 -1.95 -0.11 17.29
C GLU A 35 -1.52 -1.38 16.53
N GLN A 36 -2.32 -2.45 16.62
CA GLN A 36 -2.10 -3.68 15.86
C GLN A 36 -2.17 -3.46 14.35
N PHE A 37 -3.17 -2.74 13.82
CA PHE A 37 -3.26 -2.42 12.39
C PHE A 37 -2.10 -1.55 11.94
N TRP A 38 -1.69 -0.57 12.75
CA TRP A 38 -0.55 0.29 12.44
C TRP A 38 0.76 -0.49 12.45
N ASN A 39 0.96 -1.40 13.40
CA ASN A 39 2.13 -2.28 13.44
C ASN A 39 2.15 -3.26 12.27
N GLU A 40 0.99 -3.82 11.89
CA GLU A 40 0.86 -4.70 10.72
C GLU A 40 1.10 -3.92 9.42
N THR A 41 0.53 -2.72 9.29
CA THR A 41 0.73 -1.83 8.14
C THR A 41 2.18 -1.40 8.05
N PHE A 42 2.81 -0.96 9.14
CA PHE A 42 4.23 -0.60 9.16
C PHE A 42 5.13 -1.80 8.83
N ARG A 43 4.89 -2.97 9.43
CA ARG A 43 5.66 -4.19 9.10
C ARG A 43 5.51 -4.59 7.64
N ARG A 44 4.32 -4.41 7.07
CA ARG A 44 4.05 -4.62 5.66
C ARG A 44 4.86 -3.63 4.83
N GLU A 45 4.66 -2.33 5.00
CA GLU A 45 5.38 -1.29 4.26
C GLU A 45 6.92 -1.40 4.38
N TYR A 46 7.43 -1.80 5.55
CA TYR A 46 8.86 -2.06 5.73
C TYR A 46 9.36 -3.26 4.92
N LYS A 47 8.62 -4.38 4.90
CA LYS A 47 8.95 -5.53 4.03
C LYS A 47 8.86 -5.13 2.56
N GLU A 48 7.87 -4.32 2.21
CA GLU A 48 7.70 -3.79 0.87
C GLU A 48 8.88 -2.93 0.42
N ALA A 49 9.38 -2.04 1.27
CA ALA A 49 10.57 -1.24 1.00
C ALA A 49 11.82 -2.12 0.79
N LYS A 50 11.93 -3.26 1.47
CA LYS A 50 13.02 -4.22 1.25
C LYS A 50 12.97 -4.85 -0.15
N HIS A 51 11.77 -5.16 -0.65
CA HIS A 51 11.60 -5.64 -2.02
C HIS A 51 11.91 -4.55 -3.06
N ASP A 52 11.55 -3.29 -2.79
CA ASP A 52 11.95 -2.16 -3.65
C ASP A 52 13.47 -2.04 -3.73
N PHE A 53 14.14 -2.11 -2.59
CA PHE A 53 15.59 -2.02 -2.54
C PHE A 53 16.26 -3.12 -3.36
N ALA A 54 15.77 -4.36 -3.29
CA ALA A 54 16.27 -5.46 -4.11
C ALA A 54 16.10 -5.20 -5.62
N ILE A 55 14.96 -4.64 -6.04
CA ILE A 55 14.74 -4.24 -7.44
C ILE A 55 15.74 -3.14 -7.83
N VAL A 56 15.94 -2.12 -7.00
CA VAL A 56 16.90 -1.03 -7.25
C VAL A 56 18.33 -1.56 -7.37
N GLN A 57 18.73 -2.52 -6.52
CA GLN A 57 20.05 -3.18 -6.61
C GLN A 57 20.21 -3.92 -7.94
N LEU A 58 19.23 -4.71 -8.35
CA LEU A 58 19.27 -5.42 -9.63
C LEU A 58 19.35 -4.45 -10.82
N LEU A 59 18.63 -3.33 -10.76
CA LEU A 59 18.72 -2.29 -11.78
C LEU A 59 20.11 -1.63 -11.82
N ALA A 60 20.72 -1.34 -10.66
CA ALA A 60 22.08 -0.80 -10.58
C ALA A 60 23.13 -1.78 -11.15
N GLU A 61 22.87 -3.08 -11.06
CA GLU A 61 23.71 -4.14 -11.63
C GLU A 61 23.39 -4.46 -13.10
N ASN A 62 22.53 -3.68 -13.78
CA ASN A 62 22.04 -3.93 -15.14
C ASN A 62 21.34 -5.30 -15.32
N LYS A 63 20.79 -5.86 -14.24
CA LYS A 63 20.01 -7.11 -14.25
C LYS A 63 18.52 -6.83 -14.47
N THR A 64 18.19 -6.14 -15.57
CA THR A 64 16.85 -5.62 -15.83
C THR A 64 15.76 -6.69 -15.90
N ASN A 65 16.05 -7.86 -16.48
CA ASN A 65 15.09 -8.96 -16.56
C ASN A 65 14.76 -9.51 -15.16
N ASN A 66 15.77 -9.73 -14.33
CA ASN A 66 15.56 -10.18 -12.95
C ASN A 66 14.81 -9.12 -12.13
N ALA A 67 15.14 -7.84 -12.32
CA ALA A 67 14.41 -6.74 -11.68
C ALA A 67 12.93 -6.73 -12.09
N PHE A 68 12.66 -6.97 -13.37
CA PHE A 68 11.31 -7.06 -13.91
C PHE A 68 10.54 -8.26 -13.33
N GLU A 69 11.14 -9.45 -13.28
CA GLU A 69 10.52 -10.64 -12.69
C GLU A 69 10.18 -10.44 -11.20
N ILE A 70 11.06 -9.80 -10.44
CA ILE A 70 10.78 -9.47 -9.03
C ILE A 70 9.68 -8.41 -8.90
N ALA A 71 9.67 -7.42 -9.79
CA ALA A 71 8.61 -6.42 -9.82
C ALA A 71 7.25 -7.05 -10.13
N GLN A 72 7.20 -8.00 -11.07
CA GLN A 72 5.99 -8.78 -11.38
C GLN A 72 5.54 -9.62 -10.18
N LEU A 73 6.44 -10.38 -9.55
CA LEU A 73 6.14 -11.16 -8.35
C LEU A 73 5.50 -10.27 -7.27
N ARG A 74 6.11 -9.11 -7.01
CA ARG A 74 5.62 -8.15 -6.03
C ARG A 74 4.26 -7.57 -6.41
N TYR A 75 4.06 -7.22 -7.67
CA TYR A 75 2.78 -6.70 -8.16
C TYR A 75 1.63 -7.70 -7.92
N TYR A 76 1.79 -8.95 -8.35
CA TYR A 76 0.71 -9.94 -8.22
C TYR A 76 0.47 -10.37 -6.77
N THR A 77 1.53 -10.57 -5.97
CA THR A 77 1.39 -10.88 -4.54
C THR A 77 0.68 -9.78 -3.75
N ARG A 78 0.92 -8.51 -4.11
CA ARG A 78 0.17 -7.39 -3.53
C ARG A 78 -1.31 -7.40 -3.89
N LEU A 79 -1.65 -7.79 -5.12
CA LEU A 79 -3.05 -7.92 -5.53
C LEU A 79 -3.76 -9.06 -4.79
N MET A 80 -3.07 -10.20 -4.58
CA MET A 80 -3.60 -11.29 -3.75
C MET A 80 -3.86 -10.82 -2.32
N LEU A 81 -2.91 -10.12 -1.70
CA LEU A 81 -3.10 -9.55 -0.36
C LEU A 81 -4.22 -8.49 -0.32
N ALA A 82 -4.31 -7.62 -1.33
CA ALA A 82 -5.37 -6.63 -1.43
C ALA A 82 -6.75 -7.30 -1.53
N SER A 83 -6.82 -8.46 -2.19
CA SER A 83 -8.03 -9.27 -2.22
C SER A 83 -8.43 -9.79 -0.85
N ASP A 84 -7.48 -10.31 -0.06
CA ASP A 84 -7.79 -10.77 1.29
C ASP A 84 -8.30 -9.62 2.17
N ILE A 85 -7.72 -8.42 2.04
CA ILE A 85 -8.19 -7.25 2.77
C ILE A 85 -9.60 -6.84 2.32
N ALA A 86 -9.86 -6.84 1.02
CA ALA A 86 -11.18 -6.47 0.48
C ALA A 86 -12.26 -7.48 0.90
N ALA A 87 -11.96 -8.78 0.85
CA ALA A 87 -12.88 -9.85 1.26
C ALA A 87 -13.26 -9.77 2.75
N ASN A 88 -12.35 -9.28 3.59
CA ASN A 88 -12.58 -9.06 5.02
C ASN A 88 -13.12 -7.66 5.35
N SER A 89 -13.35 -6.82 4.34
CA SER A 89 -13.86 -5.47 4.54
C SER A 89 -15.37 -5.38 4.33
N SER A 90 -16.05 -4.60 5.16
CA SER A 90 -17.44 -4.21 4.95
C SER A 90 -17.62 -3.08 3.91
N ASN A 91 -16.53 -2.58 3.31
CA ASN A 91 -16.57 -1.47 2.38
C ASN A 91 -16.74 -1.94 0.91
N PRO A 92 -17.92 -1.73 0.29
CA PRO A 92 -18.20 -2.19 -1.08
C PRO A 92 -17.35 -1.49 -2.16
N ASN A 93 -16.78 -0.30 -1.87
CA ASN A 93 -15.93 0.40 -2.83
C ASN A 93 -14.56 -0.26 -2.98
N LEU A 94 -14.05 -0.90 -1.92
CA LEU A 94 -12.78 -1.64 -2.00
C LEU A 94 -12.89 -2.84 -2.94
N MET A 95 -14.04 -3.53 -2.91
CA MET A 95 -14.27 -4.67 -3.80
C MET A 95 -14.34 -4.25 -5.27
N LYS A 96 -15.03 -3.15 -5.58
CA LYS A 96 -15.09 -2.61 -6.94
C LYS A 96 -13.70 -2.20 -7.46
N LEU A 97 -12.90 -1.56 -6.61
CA LEU A 97 -11.55 -1.15 -6.97
C LEU A 97 -10.63 -2.36 -7.21
N LEU A 98 -10.73 -3.38 -6.37
CA LEU A 98 -10.01 -4.64 -6.55
C LEU A 98 -10.37 -5.30 -7.89
N GLN A 99 -11.66 -5.40 -8.21
CA GLN A 99 -12.11 -6.01 -9.46
C GLN A 99 -11.51 -5.32 -10.70
N LEU A 100 -11.47 -3.99 -10.71
CA LEU A 100 -10.82 -3.23 -11.79
C LEU A 100 -9.35 -3.63 -11.93
N HIS A 101 -8.61 -3.64 -10.83
CA HIS A 101 -7.17 -3.99 -10.87
C HIS A 101 -6.91 -5.45 -11.20
N LEU A 102 -7.80 -6.39 -10.85
CA LEU A 102 -7.68 -7.79 -11.27
C LEU A 102 -7.84 -7.94 -12.79
N VAL A 103 -8.75 -7.17 -13.41
CA VAL A 103 -8.90 -7.15 -14.88
C VAL A 103 -7.65 -6.57 -15.55
N GLU A 104 -7.12 -5.46 -15.03
CA GLU A 104 -5.86 -4.88 -15.52
C GLU A 104 -4.69 -5.85 -15.39
N ALA A 105 -4.58 -6.53 -14.25
CA ALA A 105 -3.53 -7.51 -14.00
C ALA A 105 -3.64 -8.74 -14.92
N GLN A 106 -4.85 -9.20 -15.22
CA GLN A 106 -5.07 -10.27 -16.22
C GLN A 106 -4.60 -9.85 -17.61
N ALA A 107 -4.96 -8.64 -18.04
CA ALA A 107 -4.52 -8.12 -19.33
C ALA A 107 -3.00 -7.98 -19.37
N PHE A 108 -2.41 -7.46 -18.29
CA PHE A 108 -0.97 -7.33 -18.14
C PHE A 108 -0.27 -8.70 -18.21
N GLN A 109 -0.74 -9.71 -17.46
CA GLN A 109 -0.15 -11.06 -17.48
C GLN A 109 -0.23 -11.72 -18.86
N LYS A 110 -1.31 -11.50 -19.62
CA LYS A 110 -1.40 -12.00 -21.00
C LYS A 110 -0.34 -11.39 -21.92
N SER A 111 -0.09 -10.08 -21.77
CA SER A 111 0.94 -9.37 -22.53
C SER A 111 2.37 -9.62 -22.03
N HIS A 112 2.52 -9.93 -20.75
CA HIS A 112 3.79 -10.17 -20.06
C HIS A 112 3.67 -11.44 -19.20
N PRO A 113 3.81 -12.63 -19.83
CA PRO A 113 3.61 -13.90 -19.15
C PRO A 113 4.45 -13.99 -17.88
N TYR A 114 3.78 -14.33 -16.79
CA TYR A 114 4.39 -14.52 -15.49
C TYR A 114 3.89 -15.82 -14.87
N LYS A 115 4.83 -16.57 -14.29
CA LYS A 115 4.56 -17.81 -13.54
C LYS A 115 5.05 -17.61 -12.11
N PHE A 116 4.20 -17.93 -11.14
CA PHE A 116 4.61 -17.85 -9.75
C PHE A 116 5.70 -18.88 -9.42
N PRO A 117 6.59 -18.59 -8.44
CA PRO A 117 7.64 -19.53 -8.04
C PRO A 117 7.09 -20.80 -7.40
N THR A 118 5.90 -20.74 -6.78
CA THR A 118 5.26 -21.88 -6.12
C THR A 118 3.92 -22.22 -6.78
N GLU A 119 3.58 -23.51 -6.83
CA GLU A 119 2.28 -23.97 -7.32
C GLU A 119 1.13 -23.46 -6.46
N LYS A 120 1.37 -23.30 -5.16
CA LYS A 120 0.38 -22.76 -4.23
C LYS A 120 -0.05 -21.35 -4.65
N ASP A 121 0.92 -20.45 -4.83
CA ASP A 121 0.63 -19.05 -5.20
C ASP A 121 0.01 -18.96 -6.60
N GLN A 122 0.44 -19.84 -7.52
CA GLN A 122 -0.15 -19.96 -8.85
C GLN A 122 -1.65 -20.32 -8.77
N ASN A 123 -2.00 -21.33 -7.96
CA ASN A 123 -3.39 -21.76 -7.79
C ASN A 123 -4.24 -20.70 -7.09
N GLU A 124 -3.67 -20.00 -6.12
CA GLU A 124 -4.33 -18.91 -5.41
C GLU A 124 -4.66 -17.76 -6.36
N TRP A 125 -3.70 -17.36 -7.19
CA TRP A 125 -3.89 -16.36 -8.24
C TRP A 125 -4.98 -16.78 -9.24
N GLU A 126 -4.91 -18.00 -9.76
CA GLU A 126 -5.90 -18.48 -10.71
C GLU A 126 -7.31 -18.53 -10.13
N THR A 127 -7.44 -18.84 -8.85
CA THR A 127 -8.73 -18.84 -8.13
C THR A 127 -9.26 -17.40 -8.03
N LEU A 128 -8.43 -16.47 -7.58
CA LEU A 128 -8.76 -15.06 -7.43
C LEU A 128 -9.23 -14.42 -8.75
N VAL A 129 -8.55 -14.77 -9.83
CA VAL A 129 -8.80 -14.27 -11.19
C VAL A 129 -10.11 -14.82 -11.77
N LYS A 130 -10.47 -16.07 -11.48
CA LYS A 130 -11.69 -16.73 -11.98
C LYS A 130 -12.93 -16.33 -11.18
N SER A 131 -12.79 -16.23 -9.86
CA SER A 131 -13.87 -15.85 -8.93
C SER A 131 -13.32 -14.89 -7.87
N PRO A 132 -13.34 -13.57 -8.14
CA PRO A 132 -13.00 -12.56 -7.15
C PRO A 132 -13.91 -12.73 -5.92
N ARG A 133 -13.32 -12.93 -4.74
CA ARG A 133 -14.04 -13.19 -3.48
C ARG A 133 -14.82 -11.96 -3.02
#